data_AF-A0A2E1P8R5-F1
#
_entry.id   AF-A0A2E1P8R5-F1
#
_cell.length_a   1.000
_cell.length_b   1.000
_cell.length_c   1.000
_cell.angle_alpha   90.00
_cell.angle_beta   90.00
_cell.angle_gamma   90.00
#
_symmetry.space_group_name_H-M   'P 1'
#
loop_
_entity.id
_entity.type
_entity.pdbx_description
1 polymer ?
#
loop_
_entity_poly.entity_id
_entity_poly.type
_entity_poly.pdbx_seq_one_letter_code
_entity_poly.pdbx_strand_id
1 'polypeptide(L)' 'ILGYKVISSLLEAFVNAAANAFYKQANNYDKLILQLMPEDESLPTENIYQTLLNATCFVASLSDGKAMLLAEKIGFK' A
#
# COMPACT_ATOMS: atom_id res chain seq x y z
N ILE A 1 12.52 -13.68 9.49
CA ILE A 1 11.61 -14.10 8.38
C ILE A 1 10.23 -13.43 8.49
N LEU A 2 9.62 -13.32 9.69
CA LEU A 2 8.29 -12.70 9.86
C LEU A 2 8.22 -11.26 9.33
N GLY A 3 9.16 -10.39 9.73
CA GLY A 3 9.18 -9.00 9.26
C GLY A 3 9.29 -8.87 7.73
N TYR A 4 10.09 -9.73 7.08
CA TYR A 4 10.14 -9.78 5.62
C TYR A 4 8.77 -10.09 5.02
N LYS A 5 8.06 -11.11 5.54
CA LYS A 5 6.72 -11.46 5.04
C LYS A 5 5.72 -10.30 5.22
N VAL A 6 5.74 -9.65 6.38
CA VAL A 6 4.89 -8.47 6.66
C VAL A 6 5.14 -7.37 5.64
N ILE A 7 6.40 -6.96 5.45
CA ILE A 7 6.74 -5.90 4.50
C ILE A 7 6.43 -6.30 3.05
N SER A 8 6.73 -7.54 2.65
CA SER A 8 6.39 -8.02 1.31
C SER A 8 4.88 -7.99 1.04
N SER A 9 4.05 -8.43 1.99
CA SER A 9 2.60 -8.41 1.84
C SER A 9 2.03 -6.99 1.77
N LEU A 10 2.55 -6.07 2.58
CA LEU A 10 2.18 -4.66 2.51
C LEU A 10 2.59 -4.05 1.17
N LEU A 11 3.84 -4.28 0.75
CA LEU A 11 4.35 -3.77 -0.51
C LEU A 11 3.49 -4.25 -1.68
N GLU A 12 3.20 -5.55 -1.75
CA GLU A 12 2.36 -6.12 -2.80
C GLU A 12 0.95 -5.51 -2.80
N ALA A 13 0.32 -5.35 -1.64
CA ALA A 13 -1.02 -4.77 -1.54
C ALA A 13 -1.06 -3.31 -1.99
N PHE A 14 -0.19 -2.45 -1.43
CA PHE A 14 -0.21 -1.02 -1.71
C PHE A 14 0.30 -0.70 -3.12
N VAL A 15 1.34 -1.39 -3.60
CA VAL A 15 1.88 -1.17 -4.95
C VAL A 15 0.89 -1.60 -6.02
N ASN A 16 0.25 -2.77 -5.87
CA ASN A 16 -0.76 -3.22 -6.83
C ASN A 16 -1.99 -2.32 -6.82
N ALA A 17 -2.51 -1.94 -5.63
CA ALA A 17 -3.65 -1.04 -5.52
C ALA A 17 -3.35 0.32 -6.16
N ALA A 18 -2.15 0.88 -5.92
CA ALA A 18 -1.70 2.13 -6.49
C ALA A 18 -1.55 2.06 -8.02
N ALA A 19 -0.94 0.99 -8.54
CA ALA A 19 -0.81 0.77 -9.99
C ALA A 19 -2.18 0.62 -10.66
N ASN A 20 -3.07 -0.18 -10.08
CA ASN A 20 -4.43 -0.37 -10.59
C ASN A 20 -5.20 0.96 -10.58
N ALA A 21 -5.06 1.76 -9.53
CA ALA A 21 -5.69 3.08 -9.47
C ALA A 21 -5.14 4.03 -10.55
N PHE A 22 -3.82 4.04 -10.78
CA PHE A 22 -3.20 4.83 -11.85
C PHE A 22 -3.75 4.45 -13.23
N TYR A 23 -3.88 3.15 -13.52
CA TYR A 23 -4.44 2.66 -14.78
C TYR A 23 -5.98 2.68 -14.87
N LYS A 24 -6.67 3.24 -13.85
CA LYS A 24 -8.14 3.27 -13.74
C LYS A 24 -8.80 1.88 -13.73
N GLN A 25 -8.09 0.89 -13.17
CA GLN A 25 -8.51 -0.51 -13.03
C GLN A 25 -8.70 -0.91 -11.56
N ALA A 26 -8.69 0.04 -10.62
CA ALA A 26 -8.86 -0.24 -9.20
C ALA A 26 -10.20 -0.92 -8.90
N ASN A 27 -10.12 -2.13 -8.37
CA ASN A 27 -11.27 -2.87 -7.88
C ASN A 27 -11.66 -2.39 -6.46
N ASN A 28 -12.71 -2.99 -5.89
CA ASN A 28 -13.19 -2.58 -4.56
C ASN A 28 -12.16 -2.86 -3.45
N TYR A 29 -11.38 -3.94 -3.57
CA TYR A 29 -10.31 -4.24 -2.63
C TYR A 29 -9.19 -3.19 -2.72
N ASP A 30 -8.76 -2.83 -3.93
CA ASP A 30 -7.75 -1.79 -4.14
C ASP A 30 -8.16 -0.46 -3.50
N LYS A 31 -9.43 -0.06 -3.67
CA LYS A 31 -9.97 1.16 -3.06
C LYS A 31 -9.91 1.12 -1.53
N LEU A 32 -10.24 -0.03 -0.93
CA LEU A 32 -10.15 -0.21 0.52
C LEU A 32 -8.69 -0.12 1.01
N ILE A 33 -7.74 -0.70 0.26
CA ILE A 33 -6.31 -0.58 0.57
C ILE A 33 -5.87 0.88 0.55
N LEU A 34 -6.22 1.62 -0.49
CA LEU A 34 -5.83 3.04 -0.62
C LEU A 34 -6.45 3.93 0.46
N GLN A 35 -7.64 3.58 0.97
CA GLN A 35 -8.28 4.27 2.10
C GLN A 35 -7.56 4.07 3.44
N LEU A 36 -6.64 3.11 3.54
CA LEU A 36 -5.80 2.94 4.74
C LEU A 36 -4.63 3.93 4.76
N MET A 37 -4.35 4.62 3.66
CA MET A 37 -3.35 5.67 3.59
C MET A 37 -3.88 6.98 4.21
N PRO A 38 -2.99 7.82 4.77
CA PRO A 38 -3.34 9.19 5.13
C PRO A 38 -3.89 9.97 3.92
N GLU A 39 -4.86 10.87 4.16
CA GLU A 39 -5.50 11.64 3.08
C GLU A 39 -4.51 12.54 2.33
N ASP A 40 -3.47 13.01 3.01
CA ASP A 40 -2.38 13.83 2.47
C ASP A 40 -1.37 13.03 1.61
N GLU A 41 -1.40 11.71 1.67
CA GLU A 41 -0.55 10.80 0.88
C GLU A 41 -1.34 10.01 -0.18
N SER A 42 -2.47 10.56 -0.65
CA SER A 42 -3.36 9.85 -1.57
C SER A 42 -2.70 9.43 -2.89
N LEU A 43 -3.10 8.25 -3.39
CA LEU A 43 -2.69 7.69 -4.68
C LEU A 43 -3.92 7.51 -5.59
N PRO A 44 -3.76 7.58 -6.92
CA PRO A 44 -2.50 7.70 -7.66
C PRO A 44 -2.01 9.14 -7.80
N THR A 45 -0.76 9.30 -8.27
CA THR A 45 -0.14 10.61 -8.58
C THR A 45 -0.12 10.88 -10.09
N GLU A 46 0.53 11.96 -10.52
CA GLU A 46 0.59 12.39 -11.92
C GLU A 46 1.18 11.35 -12.90
N ASN A 47 2.11 10.51 -12.43
CA ASN A 47 2.75 9.50 -13.27
C ASN A 47 2.96 8.18 -12.50
N ILE A 48 3.20 7.10 -13.26
CA ILE A 48 3.34 5.76 -12.66
C ILE A 48 4.57 5.65 -11.75
N TYR A 49 5.69 6.27 -12.14
CA TYR A 49 6.91 6.23 -11.33
C TYR A 49 6.67 6.86 -9.95
N GLN A 50 6.11 8.07 -9.91
CA GLN A 50 5.80 8.77 -8.67
C GLN A 50 4.74 8.03 -7.85
N THR A 51 3.78 7.38 -8.50
CA THR A 51 2.75 6.58 -7.83
C THR A 51 3.35 5.38 -7.11
N LEU A 52 4.23 4.63 -7.79
CA LEU A 52 4.92 3.49 -7.19
C LEU A 52 5.89 3.96 -6.10
N LEU A 53 6.63 5.04 -6.35
CA LEU A 53 7.55 5.62 -5.38
C LEU A 53 6.81 5.99 -4.08
N ASN A 54 5.73 6.76 -4.17
CA ASN A 54 4.95 7.17 -3.00
C ASN A 54 4.34 5.97 -2.27
N ALA A 55 3.81 4.97 -2.98
CA ALA A 55 3.34 3.73 -2.35
C ALA A 55 4.45 3.02 -1.55
N THR A 56 5.65 2.92 -2.12
CA THR A 56 6.79 2.30 -1.41
C THR A 56 7.30 3.15 -0.25
N CYS A 57 7.32 4.48 -0.39
CA CYS A 57 7.67 5.40 0.70
C CYS A 57 6.70 5.28 1.87
N PHE A 58 5.39 5.14 1.60
CA PHE A 58 4.40 4.89 2.63
C PHE A 58 4.69 3.59 3.39
N VAL A 59 4.93 2.47 2.69
CA VAL A 59 5.27 1.20 3.36
C VAL A 59 6.56 1.32 4.16
N ALA A 60 7.57 2.04 3.64
CA ALA A 60 8.85 2.26 4.32
C ALA A 60 8.75 3.20 5.55
N SER A 61 7.75 4.07 5.62
CA SER A 61 7.54 5.00 6.75
C SER A 61 6.88 4.34 7.96
N LEU A 62 6.36 3.12 7.80
CA LEU A 62 5.69 2.38 8.87
C LEU A 62 6.70 1.90 9.92
N SER A 63 6.46 2.24 11.19
CA SER A 63 7.09 1.55 12.32
C SER A 63 6.65 0.09 12.36
N ASP A 64 7.48 -0.81 12.90
CA ASP A 64 7.18 -2.25 13.04
C ASP A 64 5.77 -2.55 13.57
N GLY A 65 5.33 -1.84 14.62
CA GLY A 65 3.99 -2.03 15.20
C GLY A 65 2.86 -1.64 14.23
N LYS A 66 3.02 -0.55 13.49
CA LYS A 66 2.04 -0.12 12.48
C LYS A 66 2.02 -1.06 11.27
N ALA A 67 3.19 -1.53 10.84
CA ALA A 67 3.31 -2.50 9.75
C ALA A 67 2.57 -3.80 10.10
N MET A 68 2.78 -4.32 11.32
CA MET A 68 2.06 -5.52 11.77
C MET A 68 0.54 -5.31 11.80
N LEU A 69 0.07 -4.20 12.39
CA LEU A 69 -1.36 -3.88 12.46
C LEU A 69 -2.01 -3.72 11.09
N LEU A 70 -1.33 -3.07 10.15
CA LEU A 70 -1.82 -2.93 8.77
C LEU A 70 -1.82 -4.27 8.05
N ALA A 71 -0.79 -5.10 8.24
CA ALA A 71 -0.72 -6.42 7.63
C ALA A 71 -1.90 -7.30 8.10
N GLU A 72 -2.19 -7.31 9.40
CA GLU A 72 -3.35 -8.03 9.95
C GLU A 72 -4.67 -7.53 9.35
N LYS A 73 -4.84 -6.21 9.19
CA LYS A 73 -6.04 -5.61 8.57
C LYS A 73 -6.26 -6.03 7.12
N ILE A 74 -5.18 -6.26 6.37
CA ILE A 74 -5.26 -6.71 4.97
C ILE A 74 -5.28 -8.25 4.85
N GLY A 75 -5.40 -8.97 5.96
CA GLY A 75 -5.58 -10.42 5.98
C GLY A 75 -4.30 -11.24 6.11
N PHE A 76 -3.18 -10.63 6.51
CA PHE A 76 -1.95 -11.36 6.85
C PHE A 76 -2.20 -12.28 8.07
N LYS A 77 -1.83 -13.56 7.93
CA LYS A 77 -1.94 -14.59 8.97
C LYS A 77 -0.59 -15.27 9.22
#